data_AF-A0A813X798-F1
#
_entry.id   AF-A0A813X798-F1
#
_cell.length_a   1.000
_cell.length_b   1.000
_cell.length_c   1.000
_cell.angle_alpha   90.00
_cell.angle_beta   90.00
_cell.angle_gamma   90.00
#
_symmetry.space_group_name_H-M   'P 1'
#
loop_
_entity.id
_entity.type
_entity.pdbx_description
1 polymer ?
#
loop_
_entity_poly.entity_id
_entity_poly.type
_entity_poly.pdbx_seq_one_letter_code
_entity_poly.pdbx_strand_id
1 'polypeptide(L)'
;MLSIRQVPYTFLRHVNCLSSCRYQSNTSNESTNISSSDKIKKSLVDSTSWSTSDTNGLVKELSSRIKTGGPITVAEFMRESLLNPKYGYYTRHEVFGRKGDFITAPEISQIFGELLAIWLMYEHSTNGGNDLQLVELGPGRGTLMNDIIRVLRKRKYSDKHTFIALYEASPLMRRRQAELLLNRSFDPIITNEYRIPDINYSLVWIDDLKQLQSRTTYFITNELFDAYPIHKFQKTAQGWKEIMIDWNPLTKQLQYVLSARQTAMSRLYNNFLSSIDDRQHVEISPQRSVMMQAICKHISNNGGSALIGDYGHWGEKEDTFRGFHKHTIVDPLSDPGNIDITADVDFEELALTGSQIANVQFYGPVSQRNFLYNLGIDIRASTLAKNKTPEEQKEILTAVEKLVSPEHMGERFLYLCVQNSNNKNAPAGFSSPY
;
A
#
# COMPACT_ATOMS: atom_id res chain seq x y z
N MET A 1 25.54 -39.91 6.62
CA MET A 1 26.81 -40.51 7.09
C MET A 1 27.91 -39.95 6.21
N LEU A 2 28.91 -39.24 6.77
CA LEU A 2 29.91 -38.43 6.04
C LEU A 2 29.30 -37.24 5.24
N SER A 3 29.98 -36.11 4.99
CA SER A 3 31.24 -35.56 5.54
C SER A 3 31.18 -34.03 5.65
N ILE A 4 31.96 -33.48 6.59
CA ILE A 4 32.25 -32.05 6.77
C ILE A 4 33.09 -31.50 5.59
N ARG A 5 32.96 -30.19 5.27
CA ARG A 5 34.09 -29.36 4.79
C ARG A 5 33.97 -27.86 5.10
N GLN A 6 35.14 -27.20 5.20
CA GLN A 6 35.41 -25.90 5.83
C GLN A 6 36.84 -25.43 5.37
N VAL A 7 37.38 -24.23 5.64
CA VAL A 7 36.91 -23.07 6.43
C VAL A 7 36.69 -21.80 5.53
N PRO A 8 37.35 -20.60 5.59
CA PRO A 8 36.88 -19.41 4.85
C PRO A 8 37.87 -18.89 3.78
N TYR A 9 37.61 -17.69 3.24
CA TYR A 9 38.66 -16.74 2.84
C TYR A 9 38.36 -15.31 3.32
N THR A 10 39.30 -14.72 4.05
CA THR A 10 39.40 -13.28 4.34
C THR A 10 40.73 -12.78 3.79
N PHE A 11 40.78 -11.55 3.29
CA PHE A 11 42.04 -10.83 3.07
C PHE A 11 41.86 -9.32 3.29
N LEU A 12 42.98 -8.62 3.56
CA LEU A 12 43.00 -7.33 4.24
C LEU A 12 44.06 -6.38 3.65
N ARG A 13 44.00 -5.11 4.08
CA ARG A 13 44.89 -3.94 3.83
C ARG A 13 44.46 -3.04 2.66
N HIS A 14 44.17 -1.75 2.87
CA HIS A 14 44.96 -0.64 3.46
C HIS A 14 46.00 -0.03 2.50
N VAL A 15 45.79 1.24 2.18
CA VAL A 15 46.83 2.22 1.80
C VAL A 15 46.54 3.51 2.58
N ASN A 16 47.55 4.04 3.27
CA ASN A 16 47.48 5.35 3.94
C ASN A 16 47.97 6.45 2.99
N CYS A 17 47.48 7.67 3.15
CA CYS A 17 48.31 8.86 2.92
C CYS A 17 47.89 10.00 3.88
N LEU A 18 48.83 10.88 4.20
CA LEU A 18 48.71 11.90 5.25
C LEU A 18 49.02 13.29 4.70
N SER A 19 48.16 14.27 4.98
CA SER A 19 48.53 15.65 5.35
C SER A 19 47.25 16.38 5.79
N SER A 20 47.11 17.00 6.96
CA SER A 20 48.01 17.76 7.85
C SER A 20 48.29 19.19 7.39
N CYS A 21 47.44 20.13 7.80
CA CYS A 21 47.84 21.51 8.02
C CYS A 21 46.99 22.12 9.16
N ARG A 22 47.63 22.84 10.08
CA ARG A 22 46.97 23.62 11.15
C ARG A 22 47.06 25.11 10.80
N TYR A 23 46.12 25.92 11.28
CA TYR A 23 46.40 27.32 11.61
C TYR A 23 45.60 27.77 12.85
N GLN A 24 46.16 28.69 13.63
CA GLN A 24 45.60 29.22 14.88
C GLN A 24 45.94 30.71 15.02
N SER A 25 44.92 31.55 15.24
CA SER A 25 44.93 32.87 15.91
C SER A 25 43.49 33.42 15.88
N ASN A 26 42.86 33.94 16.94
CA ASN A 26 43.18 35.15 17.75
C ASN A 26 43.25 36.42 16.86
N THR A 27 42.64 37.59 17.14
CA THR A 27 42.03 38.25 18.33
C THR A 27 40.84 39.15 17.88
N SER A 28 39.92 39.73 18.68
CA SER A 28 39.48 39.66 20.10
C SER A 28 38.25 40.58 20.32
N ASN A 29 37.53 40.45 21.46
CA ASN A 29 36.57 41.42 22.05
C ASN A 29 35.25 41.67 21.27
N GLU A 30 34.18 42.22 21.88
CA GLU A 30 34.01 42.81 23.21
C GLU A 30 32.66 42.47 23.89
N SER A 31 32.51 42.85 25.17
CA SER A 31 31.43 42.40 26.07
C SER A 31 30.28 43.39 26.26
N THR A 32 29.05 42.89 26.43
CA THR A 32 28.10 43.43 27.41
C THR A 32 27.35 42.30 28.14
N ASN A 33 27.59 42.16 29.44
CA ASN A 33 26.78 41.32 30.33
C ASN A 33 25.68 42.20 30.95
N ILE A 34 24.43 41.74 30.92
CA ILE A 34 23.37 42.18 31.82
C ILE A 34 22.67 40.94 32.38
N SER A 35 22.82 40.72 33.68
CA SER A 35 21.98 39.79 34.46
C SER A 35 20.61 40.48 34.71
N SER A 36 19.52 39.79 35.05
CA SER A 36 19.45 38.67 36.00
C SER A 36 18.18 37.81 35.80
N SER A 37 18.11 36.71 36.55
CA SER A 37 16.89 36.00 36.98
C SER A 37 15.52 36.59 36.63
N ASP A 38 14.74 35.85 35.81
CA ASP A 38 13.34 35.45 36.11
C ASP A 38 12.68 34.70 34.93
N LYS A 39 13.16 33.48 34.63
CA LYS A 39 12.57 32.60 33.59
C LYS A 39 12.54 31.12 33.98
N ILE A 40 11.89 30.79 35.10
CA ILE A 40 11.42 29.42 35.40
C ILE A 40 9.98 29.51 35.93
N LYS A 41 9.09 28.62 35.46
CA LYS A 41 7.64 28.50 35.79
C LYS A 41 6.65 29.47 35.12
N LYS A 42 6.48 29.39 33.79
CA LYS A 42 5.13 29.34 33.13
C LYS A 42 5.22 29.11 31.61
N SER A 43 5.04 27.86 31.18
CA SER A 43 4.65 27.46 29.81
C SER A 43 4.35 25.95 29.75
N LEU A 44 3.30 25.53 30.45
CA LEU A 44 2.64 24.24 30.26
C LEU A 44 1.14 24.53 30.13
N VAL A 45 0.45 23.71 29.34
CA VAL A 45 -0.90 23.98 28.80
C VAL A 45 -0.92 25.13 27.79
N ASP A 46 -0.40 24.85 26.58
CA ASP A 46 -1.05 25.31 25.35
C ASP A 46 -1.79 24.11 24.74
N SER A 47 -3.00 23.86 25.22
CA SER A 47 -3.92 22.89 24.62
C SER A 47 -4.64 23.58 23.46
N THR A 48 -4.19 23.34 22.22
CA THR A 48 -4.73 24.00 21.03
C THR A 48 -6.23 23.73 20.88
N SER A 49 -7.05 24.70 21.26
CA SER A 49 -8.51 24.57 21.30
C SER A 49 -9.09 24.63 19.89
N TRP A 50 -9.31 23.48 19.27
CA TRP A 50 -10.03 23.38 18.00
C TRP A 50 -11.43 23.99 18.12
N SER A 51 -11.79 24.88 17.19
CA SER A 51 -13.05 25.62 17.20
C SER A 51 -14.23 24.68 17.02
N THR A 52 -15.05 24.52 18.07
CA THR A 52 -16.18 23.57 18.13
C THR A 52 -17.41 24.06 17.35
N SER A 53 -17.27 24.36 16.06
CA SER A 53 -18.32 25.01 15.26
C SER A 53 -18.46 24.54 13.80
N ASP A 54 -18.02 23.33 13.46
CA ASP A 54 -18.91 22.40 12.73
C ASP A 54 -18.52 20.94 13.00
N THR A 55 -19.41 20.18 13.63
CA THR A 55 -19.14 18.77 13.91
C THR A 55 -19.18 17.97 12.61
N ASN A 56 -18.09 17.26 12.28
CA ASN A 56 -17.97 16.46 11.06
C ASN A 56 -19.23 15.60 10.83
N GLY A 57 -19.74 15.63 9.59
CA GLY A 57 -20.97 14.94 9.20
C GLY A 57 -20.93 13.43 9.46
N LEU A 58 -19.77 12.79 9.31
CA LEU A 58 -19.60 11.38 9.62
C LEU A 58 -19.61 11.13 11.13
N VAL A 59 -18.99 12.00 11.94
CA VAL A 59 -19.04 11.90 13.42
C VAL A 59 -20.47 12.08 13.94
N LYS A 60 -21.27 12.96 13.33
CA LYS A 60 -22.71 13.08 13.61
C LYS A 60 -23.45 11.77 13.31
N GLU A 61 -23.18 11.13 12.17
CA GLU A 61 -23.83 9.87 11.75
C GLU A 61 -23.39 8.67 12.60
N LEU A 62 -22.09 8.42 12.73
CA LEU A 62 -21.51 7.34 13.53
C LEU A 62 -21.95 7.44 15.00
N SER A 63 -21.87 8.63 15.60
CA SER A 63 -22.30 8.80 16.99
C SER A 63 -23.81 8.69 17.17
N SER A 64 -24.62 8.80 16.11
CA SER A 64 -26.06 8.52 16.17
C SER A 64 -26.31 7.01 16.12
N ARG A 65 -25.66 6.30 15.18
CA ARG A 65 -25.67 4.83 15.05
C ARG A 65 -25.22 4.14 16.34
N ILE A 66 -24.13 4.60 16.93
CA ILE A 66 -23.57 4.01 18.17
C ILE A 66 -24.53 4.21 19.36
N LYS A 67 -25.19 5.37 19.49
CA LYS A 67 -26.15 5.63 20.58
C LYS A 67 -27.41 4.76 20.50
N THR A 68 -27.75 4.21 19.33
CA THR A 68 -28.95 3.38 19.14
C THR A 68 -28.62 1.88 19.02
N GLY A 69 -27.49 1.51 18.43
CA GLY A 69 -27.06 0.12 18.22
C GLY A 69 -25.98 -0.41 19.18
N GLY A 70 -25.30 0.47 19.91
CA GLY A 70 -24.10 0.16 20.68
C GLY A 70 -22.79 0.30 19.87
N PRO A 71 -21.64 -0.07 20.45
CA PRO A 71 -20.34 0.08 19.80
C PRO A 71 -20.23 -0.66 18.47
N ILE A 72 -19.60 -0.03 17.48
CA ILE A 72 -19.33 -0.60 16.14
C ILE A 72 -17.95 -1.25 16.09
N THR A 73 -17.72 -2.14 15.12
CA THR A 73 -16.39 -2.76 14.92
C THR A 73 -15.39 -1.76 14.33
N VAL A 74 -14.09 -1.96 14.57
CA VAL A 74 -13.03 -1.17 13.89
C VAL A 74 -13.16 -1.27 12.37
N ALA A 75 -13.51 -2.45 11.84
CA ALA A 75 -13.73 -2.66 10.41
C ALA A 75 -14.91 -1.84 9.86
N GLU A 76 -16.01 -1.71 10.62
CA GLU A 76 -17.13 -0.87 10.23
C GLU A 76 -16.74 0.61 10.23
N PHE A 77 -16.07 1.07 11.29
CA PHE A 77 -15.57 2.44 11.38
C PHE A 77 -14.60 2.79 10.23
N MET A 78 -13.63 1.92 9.94
CA MET A 78 -12.67 2.09 8.85
C MET A 78 -13.37 2.16 7.48
N ARG A 79 -14.31 1.25 7.23
CA ARG A 79 -15.11 1.24 5.99
C ARG A 79 -15.91 2.52 5.79
N GLU A 80 -16.57 3.01 6.84
CA GLU A 80 -17.33 4.26 6.77
C GLU A 80 -16.39 5.48 6.59
N SER A 81 -15.26 5.51 7.29
CA SER A 81 -14.27 6.59 7.17
C SER A 81 -13.66 6.67 5.76
N LEU A 82 -13.39 5.54 5.13
CA LEU A 82 -12.79 5.49 3.79
C LEU A 82 -13.82 5.63 2.65
N LEU A 83 -14.99 4.98 2.78
CA LEU A 83 -15.90 4.69 1.66
C LEU A 83 -17.37 5.11 1.88
N ASN A 84 -17.74 5.82 2.96
CA ASN A 84 -19.11 6.30 3.15
C ASN A 84 -19.54 7.18 1.94
N PRO A 85 -20.66 6.90 1.24
CA PRO A 85 -21.02 7.58 -0.02
C PRO A 85 -21.22 9.10 0.04
N LYS A 86 -21.24 9.70 1.23
CA LYS A 86 -21.36 11.15 1.42
C LYS A 86 -20.16 11.77 2.13
N TYR A 87 -19.50 11.04 3.02
CA TYR A 87 -18.45 11.57 3.90
C TYR A 87 -17.09 10.86 3.80
N GLY A 88 -17.00 9.74 3.09
CA GLY A 88 -15.81 8.89 3.00
C GLY A 88 -14.63 9.60 2.34
N TYR A 89 -13.43 9.28 2.83
CA TYR A 89 -12.17 9.89 2.42
C TYR A 89 -11.92 9.77 0.90
N TYR A 90 -12.05 8.55 0.33
CA TYR A 90 -11.92 8.31 -1.12
C TYR A 90 -13.14 8.74 -1.95
N THR A 91 -14.20 9.20 -1.30
CA THR A 91 -15.42 9.73 -1.96
C THR A 91 -15.39 11.25 -2.10
N ARG A 92 -14.76 11.97 -1.16
CA ARG A 92 -14.81 13.45 -1.10
C ARG A 92 -13.57 14.16 -1.64
N HIS A 93 -12.37 13.62 -1.46
CA HIS A 93 -11.14 14.43 -1.56
C HIS A 93 -10.41 14.32 -2.90
N GLU A 94 -9.46 15.24 -3.11
CA GLU A 94 -8.35 15.06 -4.06
C GLU A 94 -7.20 14.32 -3.37
N VAL A 95 -7.50 13.05 -3.08
CA VAL A 95 -6.79 12.18 -2.14
C VAL A 95 -5.32 11.92 -2.47
N PHE A 96 -4.97 11.92 -3.76
CA PHE A 96 -3.76 11.29 -4.27
C PHE A 96 -2.85 12.26 -5.03
N GLY A 97 -1.54 12.11 -4.82
CA GLY A 97 -0.48 12.86 -5.50
C GLY A 97 0.12 13.97 -4.62
N ARG A 98 1.00 14.82 -5.17
CA ARG A 98 1.84 15.82 -4.44
C ARG A 98 1.10 16.90 -3.59
N LYS A 99 -0.21 16.81 -3.42
CA LYS A 99 -1.05 17.68 -2.57
C LYS A 99 -2.03 16.92 -1.65
N GLY A 100 -2.15 15.59 -1.80
CA GLY A 100 -2.93 14.74 -0.89
C GLY A 100 -2.13 14.37 0.36
N ASP A 101 -2.77 13.70 1.32
CA ASP A 101 -2.09 13.27 2.55
C ASP A 101 -1.09 12.11 2.30
N PHE A 102 -1.21 11.43 1.17
CA PHE A 102 -0.30 10.37 0.72
C PHE A 102 0.24 10.58 -0.71
N ILE A 103 1.48 10.14 -0.94
CA ILE A 103 2.13 10.10 -2.26
C ILE A 103 2.56 8.66 -2.52
N THR A 104 1.72 7.92 -3.27
CA THR A 104 1.91 6.51 -3.63
C THR A 104 3.13 6.32 -4.55
N ALA A 105 3.68 5.11 -4.64
CA ALA A 105 4.87 4.86 -5.45
C ALA A 105 4.78 5.33 -6.92
N PRO A 106 3.65 5.16 -7.65
CA PRO A 106 3.47 5.72 -9.00
C PRO A 106 3.55 7.25 -9.07
N GLU A 107 3.10 7.97 -8.04
CA GLU A 107 3.10 9.44 -7.99
C GLU A 107 4.48 10.03 -7.63
N ILE A 108 5.41 9.19 -7.15
CA ILE A 108 6.80 9.58 -6.87
C ILE A 108 7.64 9.62 -8.17
N SER A 109 7.57 8.58 -9.01
CA SER A 109 8.42 8.48 -10.20
C SER A 109 7.82 7.59 -11.30
N GLN A 110 7.82 8.10 -12.54
CA GLN A 110 7.46 7.33 -13.73
C GLN A 110 8.30 6.05 -13.95
N ILE A 111 9.47 5.96 -13.31
CA ILE A 111 10.33 4.77 -13.39
C ILE A 111 9.64 3.57 -12.73
N PHE A 112 8.84 3.80 -11.69
CA PHE A 112 8.11 2.75 -10.98
C PHE A 112 7.15 2.00 -11.92
N GLY A 113 6.23 2.72 -12.57
CA GLY A 113 5.30 2.12 -13.54
C GLY A 113 6.01 1.51 -14.76
N GLU A 114 7.15 2.07 -15.17
CA GLU A 114 7.97 1.49 -16.24
C GLU A 114 8.63 0.16 -15.86
N LEU A 115 8.98 -0.06 -14.59
CA LEU A 115 9.53 -1.33 -14.09
C LEU A 115 8.43 -2.37 -13.91
N LEU A 116 7.26 -1.99 -13.39
CA LEU A 116 6.10 -2.89 -13.30
C LEU A 116 5.59 -3.31 -14.71
N ALA A 117 5.76 -2.46 -15.72
CA ALA A 117 5.55 -2.85 -17.12
C ALA A 117 6.57 -3.88 -17.63
N ILE A 118 7.83 -3.79 -17.19
CA ILE A 118 8.88 -4.78 -17.52
C ILE A 118 8.60 -6.12 -16.83
N TRP A 119 8.17 -6.09 -15.55
CA TRP A 119 7.66 -7.27 -14.85
C TRP A 119 6.53 -7.94 -15.65
N LEU A 120 5.48 -7.19 -15.98
CA LEU A 120 4.34 -7.68 -16.76
C LEU A 120 4.75 -8.30 -18.11
N MET A 121 5.64 -7.63 -18.85
CA MET A 121 6.14 -8.12 -20.13
C MET A 121 6.97 -9.40 -20.01
N TYR A 122 7.69 -9.58 -18.91
CA TYR A 122 8.41 -10.82 -18.60
C TYR A 122 7.43 -11.95 -18.25
N GLU A 123 6.53 -11.73 -17.30
CA GLU A 123 5.53 -12.72 -16.85
C GLU A 123 4.68 -13.25 -18.01
N HIS A 124 4.19 -12.35 -18.88
CA HIS A 124 3.42 -12.73 -20.06
C HIS A 124 4.26 -13.54 -21.07
N SER A 125 5.55 -13.24 -21.19
CA SER A 125 6.45 -13.99 -22.07
C SER A 125 6.84 -15.38 -21.54
N THR A 126 6.87 -15.58 -20.21
CA THR A 126 7.29 -16.84 -19.58
C THR A 126 6.13 -17.80 -19.32
N ASN A 127 4.92 -17.30 -19.03
CA ASN A 127 3.72 -18.11 -18.92
C ASN A 127 3.19 -18.58 -20.29
N GLY A 128 3.44 -17.79 -21.34
CA GLY A 128 2.98 -18.07 -22.71
C GLY A 128 1.56 -17.58 -22.99
N GLY A 129 1.37 -16.93 -24.14
CA GLY A 129 0.09 -16.40 -24.59
C GLY A 129 0.23 -15.45 -25.77
N ASN A 130 -0.85 -15.32 -26.55
CA ASN A 130 -1.00 -14.25 -27.55
C ASN A 130 -1.89 -13.09 -27.04
N ASP A 131 -2.66 -13.34 -25.99
CA ASP A 131 -3.70 -12.47 -25.46
C ASP A 131 -3.32 -12.05 -24.03
N LEU A 132 -3.21 -10.75 -23.79
CA LEU A 132 -2.82 -10.16 -22.51
C LEU A 132 -4.08 -9.67 -21.77
N GLN A 133 -4.49 -10.35 -20.69
CA GLN A 133 -5.46 -9.80 -19.75
C GLN A 133 -4.73 -9.20 -18.54
N LEU A 134 -4.68 -7.87 -18.47
CA LEU A 134 -4.09 -7.10 -17.38
C LEU A 134 -5.20 -6.57 -16.46
N VAL A 135 -5.04 -6.73 -15.15
CA VAL A 135 -6.00 -6.24 -14.15
C VAL A 135 -5.28 -5.41 -13.11
N GLU A 136 -5.67 -4.16 -12.91
CA GLU A 136 -5.18 -3.34 -11.79
C GLU A 136 -6.27 -3.27 -10.71
N LEU A 137 -5.90 -3.67 -9.48
CA LEU A 137 -6.79 -3.63 -8.32
C LEU A 137 -6.42 -2.42 -7.45
N GLY A 138 -7.39 -1.51 -7.25
CA GLY A 138 -7.17 -0.24 -6.56
C GLY A 138 -6.36 0.81 -7.35
N PRO A 139 -6.64 1.07 -8.64
CA PRO A 139 -5.78 1.91 -9.49
C PRO A 139 -5.69 3.39 -9.10
N GLY A 140 -6.49 3.88 -8.14
CA GLY A 140 -6.40 5.23 -7.60
C GLY A 140 -6.59 6.31 -8.67
N ARG A 141 -5.50 6.97 -9.10
CA ARG A 141 -5.53 7.96 -10.21
C ARG A 141 -5.44 7.34 -11.60
N GLY A 142 -5.08 6.06 -11.73
CA GLY A 142 -4.75 5.39 -12.99
C GLY A 142 -3.32 5.67 -13.48
N THR A 143 -2.49 6.32 -12.67
CA THR A 143 -1.11 6.72 -13.02
C THR A 143 -0.22 5.52 -13.33
N LEU A 144 -0.34 4.43 -12.55
CA LEU A 144 0.39 3.18 -12.79
C LEU A 144 -0.01 2.53 -14.12
N MET A 145 -1.32 2.30 -14.35
CA MET A 145 -1.85 1.84 -15.62
C MET A 145 -1.40 2.71 -16.81
N ASN A 146 -1.41 4.04 -16.66
CA ASN A 146 -1.00 4.97 -17.71
C ASN A 146 0.48 4.78 -18.09
N ASP A 147 1.36 4.61 -17.11
CA ASP A 147 2.79 4.35 -17.36
C ASP A 147 3.04 2.95 -17.94
N ILE A 148 2.27 1.95 -17.51
CA ILE A 148 2.32 0.60 -18.11
C ILE A 148 1.90 0.66 -19.58
N ILE A 149 0.73 1.23 -19.88
CA ILE A 149 0.24 1.43 -21.26
C ILE A 149 1.26 2.22 -22.10
N ARG A 150 1.88 3.26 -21.53
CA ARG A 150 2.91 4.08 -22.19
C ARG A 150 4.15 3.25 -22.57
N VAL A 151 4.55 2.27 -21.77
CA VAL A 151 5.61 1.30 -22.12
C VAL A 151 5.13 0.32 -23.18
N LEU A 152 3.97 -0.33 -22.97
CA LEU A 152 3.44 -1.35 -23.89
C LEU A 152 3.24 -0.77 -25.31
N ARG A 153 2.61 0.42 -25.42
CA ARG A 153 2.48 1.21 -26.66
C ARG A 153 3.84 1.48 -27.31
N LYS A 154 4.84 1.93 -26.54
CA LYS A 154 6.20 2.20 -27.05
C LYS A 154 6.92 0.93 -27.52
N ARG A 155 6.54 -0.23 -27.01
CA ARG A 155 7.08 -1.56 -27.39
C ARG A 155 6.25 -2.27 -28.47
N LYS A 156 5.06 -1.75 -28.84
CA LYS A 156 4.07 -2.43 -29.71
C LYS A 156 3.69 -3.82 -29.19
N TYR A 157 3.54 -3.91 -27.86
CA TYR A 157 3.36 -5.18 -27.16
C TYR A 157 1.89 -5.61 -27.19
N SER A 158 1.62 -6.79 -27.73
CA SER A 158 0.27 -7.39 -27.82
C SER A 158 -0.82 -6.46 -28.42
N ASP A 159 -0.44 -5.67 -29.43
CA ASP A 159 -1.29 -4.69 -30.16
C ASP A 159 -2.57 -5.28 -30.82
N LYS A 160 -2.77 -6.60 -30.77
CA LYS A 160 -3.97 -7.27 -31.32
C LYS A 160 -4.99 -7.68 -30.26
N HIS A 161 -4.53 -8.10 -29.08
CA HIS A 161 -5.36 -8.80 -28.08
C HIS A 161 -4.96 -8.43 -26.63
N THR A 162 -5.03 -7.14 -26.28
CA THR A 162 -4.84 -6.67 -24.90
C THR A 162 -6.16 -6.21 -24.30
N PHE A 163 -6.49 -6.74 -23.13
CA PHE A 163 -7.69 -6.45 -22.35
C PHE A 163 -7.26 -5.93 -20.98
N ILE A 164 -7.66 -4.71 -20.64
CA ILE A 164 -7.32 -4.05 -19.38
C ILE A 164 -8.59 -3.91 -18.55
N ALA A 165 -8.56 -4.40 -17.30
CA ALA A 165 -9.64 -4.22 -16.35
C ALA A 165 -9.17 -3.45 -15.11
N LEU A 166 -9.98 -2.49 -14.66
CA LEU A 166 -9.72 -1.66 -13.50
C LEU A 166 -10.75 -1.96 -12.41
N TYR A 167 -10.32 -2.60 -11.33
CA TYR A 167 -11.17 -2.88 -10.16
C TYR A 167 -11.13 -1.67 -9.22
N GLU A 168 -12.23 -0.91 -9.24
CA GLU A 168 -12.32 0.43 -8.64
C GLU A 168 -13.75 0.68 -8.14
N ALA A 169 -13.96 0.86 -6.83
CA ALA A 169 -15.30 1.07 -6.28
C ALA A 169 -15.81 2.52 -6.38
N SER A 170 -14.92 3.51 -6.49
CA SER A 170 -15.28 4.94 -6.44
C SER A 170 -15.65 5.50 -7.83
N PRO A 171 -16.90 5.95 -8.06
CA PRO A 171 -17.29 6.55 -9.34
C PRO A 171 -16.54 7.85 -9.66
N LEU A 172 -15.96 8.51 -8.66
CA LEU A 172 -15.10 9.68 -8.83
C LEU A 172 -13.71 9.27 -9.34
N MET A 173 -13.14 8.17 -8.84
CA MET A 173 -11.88 7.65 -9.34
C MET A 173 -12.04 7.07 -10.76
N ARG A 174 -13.12 6.31 -11.05
CA ARG A 174 -13.41 5.82 -12.41
C ARG A 174 -13.39 6.95 -13.46
N ARG A 175 -14.01 8.10 -13.15
CA ARG A 175 -13.96 9.32 -13.99
C ARG A 175 -12.54 9.83 -14.22
N ARG A 176 -11.77 10.05 -13.15
CA ARG A 176 -10.38 10.55 -13.22
C ARG A 176 -9.46 9.59 -14.01
N GLN A 177 -9.60 8.29 -13.79
CA GLN A 177 -8.89 7.24 -14.53
C GLN A 177 -9.27 7.26 -16.01
N ALA A 178 -10.55 7.41 -16.33
CA ALA A 178 -11.01 7.47 -17.72
C ALA A 178 -10.56 8.76 -18.43
N GLU A 179 -10.59 9.91 -17.77
CA GLU A 179 -10.06 11.17 -18.29
C GLU A 179 -8.56 11.03 -18.65
N LEU A 180 -7.77 10.42 -17.76
CA LEU A 180 -6.34 10.15 -17.97
C LEU A 180 -6.07 9.15 -19.09
N LEU A 181 -6.76 8.00 -19.09
CA LEU A 181 -6.44 6.85 -19.95
C LEU A 181 -7.13 6.91 -21.33
N LEU A 182 -8.25 7.62 -21.44
CA LEU A 182 -9.02 7.75 -22.69
C LEU A 182 -8.90 9.13 -23.34
N ASN A 183 -8.34 10.12 -22.65
CA ASN A 183 -8.20 11.51 -23.12
C ASN A 183 -9.53 12.13 -23.63
N ARG A 184 -10.64 11.79 -22.97
CA ARG A 184 -12.00 12.27 -23.28
C ARG A 184 -12.91 12.16 -22.06
N SER A 185 -14.00 12.92 -22.07
CA SER A 185 -15.06 12.86 -21.05
C SER A 185 -15.64 11.45 -20.93
N PHE A 186 -15.88 11.01 -19.70
CA PHE A 186 -16.37 9.67 -19.37
C PHE A 186 -17.84 9.71 -18.92
N ASP A 187 -18.68 8.94 -19.61
CA ASP A 187 -20.05 8.66 -19.18
C ASP A 187 -20.21 7.15 -18.88
N PRO A 188 -20.31 6.75 -17.59
CA PRO A 188 -20.42 5.35 -17.20
C PRO A 188 -21.73 4.67 -17.63
N ILE A 189 -22.71 5.41 -18.17
CA ILE A 189 -24.03 4.88 -18.54
C ILE A 189 -24.03 4.31 -19.96
N ILE A 190 -23.08 4.72 -20.83
CA ILE A 190 -23.19 4.50 -22.29
C ILE A 190 -22.46 3.23 -22.77
N THR A 191 -21.31 2.87 -22.18
CA THR A 191 -20.50 1.71 -22.63
C THR A 191 -19.80 1.00 -21.48
N ASN A 192 -19.83 -0.34 -21.49
CA ASN A 192 -19.08 -1.18 -20.55
C ASN A 192 -17.61 -1.40 -20.97
N GLU A 193 -17.31 -1.31 -22.27
CA GLU A 193 -15.96 -1.45 -22.82
C GLU A 193 -15.58 -0.21 -23.65
N TYR A 194 -14.36 0.26 -23.41
CA TYR A 194 -13.74 1.40 -24.08
C TYR A 194 -12.51 0.92 -24.85
N ARG A 195 -12.01 1.75 -25.78
CA ARG A 195 -10.71 1.55 -26.43
C ARG A 195 -9.77 2.68 -26.04
N ILE A 196 -8.53 2.34 -25.70
CA ILE A 196 -7.47 3.32 -25.42
C ILE A 196 -7.12 4.06 -26.73
N PRO A 197 -6.86 5.37 -26.73
CA PRO A 197 -6.40 6.09 -27.92
C PRO A 197 -5.11 5.50 -28.51
N ASP A 198 -4.96 5.62 -29.83
CA ASP A 198 -3.76 5.27 -30.61
C ASP A 198 -3.30 3.79 -30.57
N ILE A 199 -3.97 2.91 -29.84
CA ILE A 199 -3.66 1.48 -29.71
C ILE A 199 -4.94 0.63 -29.60
N ASN A 200 -4.90 -0.60 -30.08
CA ASN A 200 -6.05 -1.51 -30.05
C ASN A 200 -6.11 -2.30 -28.72
N TYR A 201 -6.17 -1.59 -27.59
CA TYR A 201 -6.38 -2.18 -26.26
C TYR A 201 -7.80 -1.89 -25.77
N SER A 202 -8.49 -2.92 -25.25
CA SER A 202 -9.76 -2.76 -24.54
C SER A 202 -9.54 -2.29 -23.11
N LEU A 203 -10.42 -1.43 -22.61
CA LEU A 203 -10.46 -0.98 -21.21
C LEU A 203 -11.87 -1.17 -20.63
N VAL A 204 -11.97 -1.81 -19.47
CA VAL A 204 -13.20 -1.97 -18.69
C VAL A 204 -12.99 -1.55 -17.23
N TRP A 205 -14.05 -1.13 -16.55
CA TRP A 205 -14.07 -0.99 -15.10
C TRP A 205 -14.95 -2.10 -14.52
N ILE A 206 -14.52 -2.68 -13.39
CA ILE A 206 -15.18 -3.82 -12.76
C ILE A 206 -15.42 -3.61 -11.26
N ASP A 207 -16.50 -4.23 -10.78
CA ASP A 207 -16.99 -4.25 -9.39
C ASP A 207 -16.75 -5.62 -8.72
N ASP A 208 -16.52 -6.67 -9.50
CA ASP A 208 -16.33 -8.05 -9.06
C ASP A 208 -15.41 -8.78 -10.04
N LEU A 209 -14.42 -9.55 -9.55
CA LEU A 209 -13.53 -10.32 -10.42
C LEU A 209 -14.27 -11.38 -11.26
N LYS A 210 -15.51 -11.75 -10.91
CA LYS A 210 -16.41 -12.57 -11.76
C LYS A 210 -16.78 -11.92 -13.10
N GLN A 211 -16.51 -10.62 -13.29
CA GLN A 211 -16.70 -9.91 -14.55
C GLN A 211 -15.50 -10.08 -15.51
N LEU A 212 -14.38 -10.65 -15.05
CA LEU A 212 -13.23 -10.97 -15.90
C LEU A 212 -13.53 -12.15 -16.84
N GLN A 213 -12.88 -12.15 -18.00
CA GLN A 213 -12.97 -13.27 -18.95
C GLN A 213 -12.01 -14.40 -18.52
N SER A 214 -12.37 -15.64 -18.85
CA SER A 214 -11.55 -16.84 -18.60
C SER A 214 -10.31 -16.88 -19.49
N ARG A 215 -9.26 -16.15 -19.09
CA ARG A 215 -7.99 -15.96 -19.83
C ARG A 215 -6.82 -15.96 -18.86
N THR A 216 -5.61 -16.26 -19.36
CA THR A 216 -4.35 -16.02 -18.64
C THR A 216 -4.30 -14.56 -18.17
N THR A 217 -4.26 -14.34 -16.86
CA THR A 217 -4.50 -13.01 -16.27
C THR A 217 -3.34 -12.57 -15.39
N TYR A 218 -2.94 -11.31 -15.55
CA TYR A 218 -1.86 -10.68 -14.80
C TYR A 218 -2.47 -9.60 -13.93
N PHE A 219 -2.53 -9.83 -12.62
CA PHE A 219 -3.01 -8.85 -11.67
C PHE A 219 -1.85 -8.00 -11.15
N ILE A 220 -2.10 -6.72 -10.97
CA ILE A 220 -1.20 -5.80 -10.27
C ILE A 220 -2.05 -5.09 -9.21
N THR A 221 -1.52 -4.99 -8.00
CA THR A 221 -2.12 -4.18 -6.94
C THR A 221 -1.01 -3.53 -6.11
N ASN A 222 -1.25 -2.28 -5.73
CA ASN A 222 -0.28 -1.42 -5.07
C ASN A 222 -1.05 -0.44 -4.17
N GLU A 223 -0.90 -0.54 -2.85
CA GLU A 223 -1.60 0.33 -1.88
C GLU A 223 -3.13 0.15 -2.00
N LEU A 224 -3.60 -1.08 -1.70
CA LEU A 224 -5.02 -1.48 -1.67
C LEU A 224 -5.33 -2.41 -0.50
N PHE A 225 -4.45 -3.36 -0.23
CA PHE A 225 -4.69 -4.36 0.81
C PHE A 225 -4.63 -3.70 2.19
N ASP A 226 -3.77 -2.71 2.38
CA ASP A 226 -3.70 -1.92 3.61
C ASP A 226 -5.03 -1.23 3.94
N ALA A 227 -5.71 -0.69 2.93
CA ALA A 227 -7.01 -0.01 3.01
C ALA A 227 -8.22 -0.94 3.24
N TYR A 228 -8.07 -2.27 3.17
CA TYR A 228 -9.18 -3.18 3.50
C TYR A 228 -9.51 -3.18 5.02
N PRO A 229 -10.78 -2.97 5.40
CA PRO A 229 -11.26 -3.03 6.79
C PRO A 229 -10.74 -4.20 7.63
N ILE A 230 -10.06 -3.87 8.74
CA ILE A 230 -9.58 -4.84 9.74
C ILE A 230 -10.46 -4.87 11.00
N HIS A 231 -10.64 -6.07 11.55
CA HIS A 231 -11.11 -6.30 12.92
C HIS A 231 -9.90 -6.40 13.84
N LYS A 232 -9.97 -5.78 15.01
CA LYS A 232 -8.88 -5.77 16.01
C LYS A 232 -9.30 -6.57 17.23
N PHE A 233 -8.42 -7.44 17.72
CA PHE A 233 -8.65 -8.24 18.93
C PHE A 233 -7.56 -7.98 19.96
N GLN A 234 -7.92 -8.04 21.23
CA GLN A 234 -7.00 -7.92 22.36
C GLN A 234 -7.16 -9.11 23.32
N LYS A 235 -6.03 -9.66 23.78
CA LYS A 235 -5.96 -10.73 24.77
C LYS A 235 -6.28 -10.16 26.16
N THR A 236 -7.11 -10.86 26.93
CA THR A 236 -7.48 -10.46 28.30
C THR A 236 -7.49 -11.67 29.22
N ALA A 237 -7.56 -11.43 30.54
CA ALA A 237 -7.76 -12.48 31.54
C ALA A 237 -9.10 -13.25 31.40
N GLN A 238 -9.99 -12.82 30.49
CA GLN A 238 -11.26 -13.49 30.14
C GLN A 238 -11.20 -14.09 28.72
N GLY A 239 -10.01 -14.27 28.14
CA GLY A 239 -9.82 -14.63 26.73
C GLY A 239 -9.76 -13.42 25.81
N TRP A 240 -9.77 -13.66 24.50
CA TRP A 240 -9.76 -12.61 23.48
C TRP A 240 -11.08 -11.84 23.42
N LYS A 241 -11.00 -10.52 23.22
CA LYS A 241 -12.14 -9.63 22.98
C LYS A 241 -11.89 -8.76 21.75
N GLU A 242 -12.95 -8.42 21.01
CA GLU A 242 -12.84 -7.48 19.90
C GLU A 242 -12.71 -6.05 20.45
N ILE A 243 -11.82 -5.25 19.87
CA ILE A 243 -11.78 -3.80 20.06
C ILE A 243 -12.85 -3.20 19.16
N MET A 244 -13.74 -2.44 19.79
CA MET A 244 -14.89 -1.77 19.20
C MET A 244 -14.70 -0.26 19.35
N ILE A 245 -15.49 0.53 18.64
CA ILE A 245 -15.51 2.00 18.73
C ILE A 245 -16.89 2.44 19.23
N ASP A 246 -16.87 3.24 20.30
CA ASP A 246 -18.02 3.72 21.05
C ASP A 246 -18.03 5.25 21.12
N TRP A 247 -19.14 5.84 21.57
CA TRP A 247 -19.29 7.28 21.75
C TRP A 247 -19.21 7.66 23.23
N ASN A 248 -18.18 8.43 23.60
CA ASN A 248 -18.06 8.96 24.95
C ASN A 248 -19.03 10.15 25.14
N PRO A 249 -20.05 10.05 26.04
CA PRO A 249 -21.01 11.13 26.23
C PRO A 249 -20.44 12.35 26.98
N LEU A 250 -19.33 12.17 27.72
CA LEU A 250 -18.68 13.22 28.52
C LEU A 250 -17.75 14.07 27.66
N THR A 251 -16.83 13.44 26.92
CA THR A 251 -15.87 14.13 26.03
C THR A 251 -16.48 14.49 24.68
N LYS A 252 -17.60 13.87 24.30
CA LYS A 252 -18.26 14.02 22.98
C LYS A 252 -17.35 13.64 21.82
N GLN A 253 -16.62 12.54 21.98
CA GLN A 253 -15.67 11.98 21.02
C GLN A 253 -15.91 10.48 20.84
N LEU A 254 -15.37 9.92 19.76
CA LEU A 254 -15.24 8.47 19.61
C LEU A 254 -14.13 7.95 20.52
N GLN A 255 -14.26 6.71 20.99
CA GLN A 255 -13.28 6.04 21.85
C GLN A 255 -13.22 4.54 21.55
N TYR A 256 -12.06 3.92 21.76
CA TYR A 256 -11.93 2.46 21.74
C TYR A 256 -12.52 1.84 23.03
N VAL A 257 -13.25 0.73 22.90
CA VAL A 257 -13.76 -0.08 24.01
C VAL A 257 -13.60 -1.58 23.70
N LEU A 258 -13.54 -2.43 24.72
CA LEU A 258 -13.56 -3.89 24.53
C LEU A 258 -14.99 -4.42 24.43
N SER A 259 -15.23 -5.39 23.56
CA SER A 259 -16.55 -5.99 23.34
C SER A 259 -17.12 -6.61 24.63
N ALA A 260 -18.28 -6.12 25.08
CA ALA A 260 -18.93 -6.60 26.30
C ALA A 260 -19.43 -8.06 26.22
N ARG A 261 -19.53 -8.62 25.01
CA ARG A 261 -19.92 -10.00 24.68
C ARG A 261 -19.09 -10.50 23.49
N GLN A 262 -19.04 -11.81 23.25
CA GLN A 262 -18.42 -12.38 22.05
C GLN A 262 -19.18 -11.92 20.80
N THR A 263 -18.51 -11.21 19.91
CA THR A 263 -19.06 -10.74 18.62
C THR A 263 -19.21 -11.89 17.62
N ALA A 264 -19.76 -11.60 16.44
CA ALA A 264 -19.77 -12.57 15.34
C ALA A 264 -18.34 -12.94 14.89
N MET A 265 -17.43 -11.97 14.85
CA MET A 265 -16.05 -12.17 14.42
C MET A 265 -15.20 -12.87 15.48
N SER A 266 -15.35 -12.50 16.77
CA SER A 266 -14.75 -13.24 17.88
C SER A 266 -15.17 -14.71 17.91
N ARG A 267 -16.38 -15.04 17.42
CA ARG A 267 -16.85 -16.43 17.31
C ARG A 267 -16.26 -17.14 16.10
N LEU A 268 -16.26 -16.50 14.94
CA LEU A 268 -15.75 -17.08 13.69
C LEU A 268 -14.25 -17.41 13.79
N TYR A 269 -13.46 -16.50 14.37
CA TYR A 269 -12.01 -16.65 14.54
C TYR A 269 -11.62 -17.23 15.91
N ASN A 270 -12.58 -17.73 16.70
CA ASN A 270 -12.35 -18.21 18.08
C ASN A 270 -11.18 -19.21 18.15
N ASN A 271 -11.17 -20.21 17.26
CA ASN A 271 -10.15 -21.27 17.29
C ASN A 271 -8.76 -20.74 16.92
N PHE A 272 -8.67 -19.84 15.94
CA PHE A 272 -7.43 -19.18 15.53
C PHE A 272 -6.87 -18.31 16.67
N LEU A 273 -7.70 -17.43 17.24
CA LEU A 273 -7.33 -16.60 18.39
C LEU A 273 -6.91 -17.47 19.60
N SER A 274 -7.63 -18.57 19.87
CA SER A 274 -7.28 -19.52 20.94
C SER A 274 -5.97 -20.29 20.71
N SER A 275 -5.40 -20.29 19.49
CA SER A 275 -4.06 -20.85 19.21
C SER A 275 -2.92 -19.83 19.27
N ILE A 276 -3.21 -18.55 19.51
CA ILE A 276 -2.19 -17.48 19.59
C ILE A 276 -1.82 -17.25 21.06
N ASP A 277 -0.68 -17.80 21.47
CA ASP A 277 -0.20 -17.71 22.85
C ASP A 277 0.71 -16.51 23.13
N ASP A 278 1.52 -16.12 22.16
CA ASP A 278 2.61 -15.14 22.24
C ASP A 278 2.18 -13.66 22.13
N ARG A 279 1.08 -13.37 21.43
CA ARG A 279 0.62 -11.98 21.14
C ARG A 279 -0.37 -11.42 22.17
N GLN A 280 -0.45 -10.10 22.25
CA GLN A 280 -1.48 -9.35 22.99
C GLN A 280 -2.56 -8.76 22.08
N HIS A 281 -2.21 -8.39 20.84
CA HIS A 281 -3.13 -7.83 19.84
C HIS A 281 -3.03 -8.60 18.51
N VAL A 282 -4.16 -8.66 17.79
CA VAL A 282 -4.27 -9.34 16.48
C VAL A 282 -5.21 -8.53 15.59
N GLU A 283 -4.77 -8.23 14.36
CA GLU A 283 -5.55 -7.56 13.31
C GLU A 283 -5.94 -8.58 12.23
N ILE A 284 -7.21 -8.61 11.81
CA ILE A 284 -7.75 -9.59 10.85
C ILE A 284 -8.65 -8.90 9.84
N SER A 285 -8.38 -9.01 8.53
CA SER A 285 -9.31 -8.58 7.49
C SER A 285 -9.82 -9.76 6.66
N PRO A 286 -11.06 -10.23 6.88
CA PRO A 286 -11.69 -11.23 6.02
C PRO A 286 -11.82 -10.77 4.56
N GLN A 287 -11.77 -9.45 4.31
CA GLN A 287 -11.87 -8.88 2.96
C GLN A 287 -10.56 -9.04 2.18
N ARG A 288 -9.40 -8.88 2.85
CA ARG A 288 -8.08 -9.28 2.31
C ARG A 288 -8.09 -10.77 1.95
N SER A 289 -8.49 -11.63 2.88
CA SER A 289 -8.53 -13.08 2.69
C SER A 289 -9.43 -13.50 1.50
N VAL A 290 -10.63 -12.92 1.38
CA VAL A 290 -11.56 -13.21 0.27
C VAL A 290 -11.03 -12.71 -1.07
N MET A 291 -10.40 -11.53 -1.13
CA MET A 291 -9.79 -11.02 -2.36
C MET A 291 -8.60 -11.90 -2.79
N MET A 292 -7.74 -12.28 -1.85
CA MET A 292 -6.61 -13.18 -2.08
C MET A 292 -7.06 -14.54 -2.65
N GLN A 293 -8.09 -15.16 -2.04
CA GLN A 293 -8.69 -16.39 -2.54
C GLN A 293 -9.29 -16.23 -3.94
N ALA A 294 -9.91 -15.10 -4.26
CA ALA A 294 -10.48 -14.84 -5.58
C ALA A 294 -9.39 -14.73 -6.66
N ILE A 295 -8.29 -14.01 -6.37
CA ILE A 295 -7.10 -13.90 -7.24
C ILE A 295 -6.49 -15.29 -7.47
N CYS A 296 -6.17 -16.03 -6.40
CA CYS A 296 -5.59 -17.37 -6.51
C CYS A 296 -6.49 -18.34 -7.28
N LYS A 297 -7.81 -18.30 -7.05
CA LYS A 297 -8.77 -19.17 -7.75
C LYS A 297 -8.89 -18.84 -9.24
N HIS A 298 -8.76 -17.56 -9.61
CA HIS A 298 -8.71 -17.17 -11.02
C HIS A 298 -7.41 -17.64 -11.69
N ILE A 299 -6.26 -17.49 -11.03
CA ILE A 299 -4.95 -17.93 -11.53
C ILE A 299 -4.86 -19.46 -11.62
N SER A 300 -5.37 -20.20 -10.62
CA SER A 300 -5.49 -21.67 -10.64
C SER A 300 -6.20 -22.17 -11.90
N ASN A 301 -7.30 -21.51 -12.26
CA ASN A 301 -8.21 -21.98 -13.31
C ASN A 301 -7.81 -21.51 -14.71
N ASN A 302 -7.22 -20.30 -14.83
CA ASN A 302 -6.97 -19.65 -16.13
C ASN A 302 -5.50 -19.37 -16.44
N GLY A 303 -4.58 -19.54 -15.47
CA GLY A 303 -3.17 -19.20 -15.60
C GLY A 303 -2.83 -17.71 -15.39
N GLY A 304 -1.53 -17.42 -15.36
CA GLY A 304 -0.98 -16.07 -15.13
C GLY A 304 -0.41 -15.89 -13.71
N SER A 305 -0.29 -14.65 -13.28
CA SER A 305 0.31 -14.26 -11.99
C SER A 305 -0.31 -12.99 -11.40
N ALA A 306 -0.03 -12.69 -10.13
CA ALA A 306 -0.42 -11.47 -9.45
C ALA A 306 0.75 -10.89 -8.67
N LEU A 307 1.04 -9.61 -8.88
CA LEU A 307 1.96 -8.82 -8.07
C LEU A 307 1.18 -8.02 -7.03
N ILE A 308 1.47 -8.26 -5.75
CA ILE A 308 0.83 -7.60 -4.61
C ILE A 308 1.90 -6.79 -3.89
N GLY A 309 1.85 -5.47 -4.05
CA GLY A 309 2.71 -4.52 -3.34
C GLY A 309 1.94 -3.77 -2.27
N ASP A 310 2.42 -3.77 -1.03
CA ASP A 310 1.79 -2.97 0.03
C ASP A 310 2.71 -2.70 1.23
N TYR A 311 2.31 -1.75 2.09
CA TYR A 311 2.92 -1.58 3.41
C TYR A 311 2.60 -2.77 4.30
N GLY A 312 3.60 -3.42 4.89
CA GLY A 312 3.35 -4.72 5.48
C GLY A 312 4.38 -5.25 6.47
N HIS A 313 4.19 -6.53 6.79
CA HIS A 313 5.02 -7.36 7.65
C HIS A 313 4.85 -8.83 7.26
N TRP A 314 5.60 -9.72 7.91
CA TRP A 314 5.50 -11.16 7.75
C TRP A 314 5.19 -11.80 9.11
N GLY A 315 3.93 -11.71 9.53
CA GLY A 315 3.48 -12.21 10.81
C GLY A 315 3.91 -11.40 12.04
N GLU A 316 4.96 -10.56 12.02
CA GLU A 316 5.62 -10.12 13.27
C GLU A 316 5.01 -8.88 13.99
N LYS A 317 3.99 -8.22 13.43
CA LYS A 317 3.33 -7.06 14.06
C LYS A 317 1.98 -7.44 14.68
N GLU A 318 1.52 -6.64 15.64
CA GLU A 318 0.29 -6.89 16.42
C GLU A 318 -0.77 -5.78 16.33
N ASP A 319 -0.34 -4.51 16.31
CA ASP A 319 -1.21 -3.33 16.22
C ASP A 319 -0.57 -2.34 15.25
N THR A 320 -1.24 -2.06 14.13
CA THR A 320 -0.70 -1.24 13.04
C THR A 320 -1.68 -0.18 12.53
N PHE A 321 -2.95 -0.28 12.93
CA PHE A 321 -4.05 0.64 12.61
C PHE A 321 -3.75 2.09 12.97
N ARG A 322 -3.68 2.95 11.95
CA ARG A 322 -3.25 4.34 12.11
C ARG A 322 -3.91 5.27 11.10
N GLY A 323 -4.02 6.54 11.46
CA GLY A 323 -4.41 7.61 10.56
C GLY A 323 -3.18 8.31 9.97
N PHE A 324 -3.27 8.77 8.73
CA PHE A 324 -2.36 9.75 8.14
C PHE A 324 -3.11 11.03 7.79
N HIS A 325 -2.52 12.16 8.14
CA HIS A 325 -2.95 13.48 7.66
C HIS A 325 -1.72 14.35 7.42
N LYS A 326 -1.62 14.98 6.23
CA LYS A 326 -0.52 15.84 5.79
C LYS A 326 0.87 15.23 6.04
N HIS A 327 1.02 13.96 5.67
CA HIS A 327 2.23 13.13 5.88
C HIS A 327 2.63 12.93 7.36
N THR A 328 1.73 13.15 8.33
CA THR A 328 1.95 12.88 9.76
C THR A 328 1.01 11.76 10.25
N ILE A 329 1.48 10.93 11.18
CA ILE A 329 0.67 9.90 11.83
C ILE A 329 -0.23 10.58 12.87
N VAL A 330 -1.52 10.24 12.84
CA VAL A 330 -2.58 10.77 13.71
C VAL A 330 -3.48 9.64 14.22
N ASP A 331 -4.25 9.91 15.28
CA ASP A 331 -5.27 8.99 15.79
C ASP A 331 -6.38 8.81 14.73
N PRO A 332 -6.69 7.57 14.26
CA PRO A 332 -7.79 7.29 13.35
C PRO A 332 -9.13 7.91 13.76
N LEU A 333 -9.40 8.03 15.06
CA LEU A 333 -10.68 8.52 15.59
C LEU A 333 -10.82 10.05 15.57
N SER A 334 -9.75 10.80 15.27
CA SER A 334 -9.67 12.24 15.51
C SER A 334 -10.47 13.10 14.52
N ASP A 335 -10.47 12.79 13.23
CA ASP A 335 -11.36 13.41 12.22
C ASP A 335 -11.78 12.43 11.09
N PRO A 336 -12.70 11.49 11.38
CA PRO A 336 -13.09 10.40 10.47
C PRO A 336 -13.61 10.91 9.11
N GLY A 337 -13.04 10.41 8.01
CA GLY A 337 -13.39 10.84 6.64
C GLY A 337 -12.58 12.03 6.10
N ASN A 338 -11.72 12.64 6.91
CA ASN A 338 -10.71 13.63 6.48
C ASN A 338 -9.28 13.16 6.75
N ILE A 339 -9.12 11.90 7.20
CA ILE A 339 -7.86 11.23 7.53
C ILE A 339 -7.80 9.95 6.69
N ASP A 340 -6.64 9.65 6.12
CA ASP A 340 -6.38 8.37 5.47
C ASP A 340 -6.18 7.30 6.54
N ILE A 341 -6.92 6.18 6.49
CA ILE A 341 -6.88 5.16 7.55
C ILE A 341 -6.38 3.85 6.95
N THR A 342 -5.30 3.35 7.53
CA THR A 342 -4.55 2.18 7.03
C THR A 342 -4.16 1.26 8.19
N ALA A 343 -3.99 -0.03 7.89
CA ALA A 343 -3.32 -1.01 8.73
C ALA A 343 -2.38 -1.83 7.85
N ASP A 344 -1.20 -2.17 8.33
CA ASP A 344 -0.22 -2.93 7.56
C ASP A 344 -0.81 -4.27 7.09
N VAL A 345 -0.32 -4.74 5.94
CA VAL A 345 -0.64 -6.05 5.38
C VAL A 345 0.24 -7.12 6.02
N ASP A 346 -0.39 -8.08 6.68
CA ASP A 346 0.28 -9.33 7.04
C ASP A 346 0.40 -10.21 5.80
N PHE A 347 1.58 -10.20 5.17
CA PHE A 347 1.81 -10.99 3.97
C PHE A 347 1.90 -12.49 4.25
N GLU A 348 2.12 -12.91 5.51
CA GLU A 348 2.06 -14.32 5.88
C GLU A 348 0.60 -14.81 5.87
N GLU A 349 -0.36 -14.02 6.36
CA GLU A 349 -1.79 -14.34 6.23
C GLU A 349 -2.21 -14.49 4.77
N LEU A 350 -1.79 -13.56 3.90
CA LEU A 350 -2.10 -13.63 2.46
C LEU A 350 -1.54 -14.91 1.82
N ALA A 351 -0.28 -15.24 2.09
CA ALA A 351 0.37 -16.43 1.55
C ALA A 351 -0.29 -17.73 2.08
N LEU A 352 -0.57 -17.82 3.38
CA LEU A 352 -1.23 -18.97 3.99
C LEU A 352 -2.68 -19.15 3.51
N THR A 353 -3.45 -18.06 3.42
CA THR A 353 -4.83 -18.06 2.91
C THR A 353 -4.88 -18.45 1.43
N GLY A 354 -3.98 -17.90 0.60
CA GLY A 354 -3.95 -18.19 -0.83
C GLY A 354 -3.40 -19.58 -1.16
N SER A 355 -2.47 -20.12 -0.35
CA SER A 355 -1.90 -21.47 -0.51
C SER A 355 -2.90 -22.61 -0.23
N GLN A 356 -4.11 -22.30 0.26
CA GLN A 356 -5.22 -23.25 0.34
C GLN A 356 -5.84 -23.55 -1.04
N ILE A 357 -5.52 -22.75 -2.07
CA ILE A 357 -5.95 -22.96 -3.45
C ILE A 357 -4.93 -23.84 -4.17
N ALA A 358 -5.40 -24.84 -4.91
CA ALA A 358 -4.53 -25.69 -5.72
C ALA A 358 -3.92 -24.93 -6.92
N ASN A 359 -2.85 -25.46 -7.50
CA ASN A 359 -2.22 -24.95 -8.73
C ASN A 359 -1.75 -23.49 -8.70
N VAL A 360 -1.53 -22.92 -7.51
CA VAL A 360 -0.80 -21.66 -7.33
C VAL A 360 0.50 -21.86 -6.52
N GLN A 361 1.46 -20.97 -6.70
CA GLN A 361 2.73 -20.96 -5.98
C GLN A 361 3.12 -19.51 -5.65
N PHE A 362 3.60 -19.30 -4.42
CA PHE A 362 3.99 -17.99 -3.90
C PHE A 362 5.49 -17.75 -4.01
N TYR A 363 5.87 -16.48 -4.15
CA TYR A 363 7.24 -16.00 -4.22
C TYR A 363 7.34 -14.70 -3.42
N GLY A 364 8.30 -14.61 -2.51
CA GLY A 364 8.45 -13.48 -1.59
C GLY A 364 8.18 -13.85 -0.13
N PRO A 365 8.02 -12.86 0.76
CA PRO A 365 7.99 -11.44 0.45
C PRO A 365 9.39 -10.93 0.06
N VAL A 366 9.47 -9.87 -0.73
CA VAL A 366 10.71 -9.11 -0.93
C VAL A 366 10.44 -7.64 -0.69
N SER A 367 11.38 -6.91 -0.10
CA SER A 367 11.19 -5.47 0.10
C SER A 367 11.24 -4.70 -1.23
N GLN A 368 10.52 -3.59 -1.31
CA GLN A 368 10.44 -2.74 -2.51
C GLN A 368 11.83 -2.34 -3.03
N ARG A 369 12.77 -2.06 -2.12
CA ARG A 369 14.18 -1.82 -2.47
C ARG A 369 14.72 -2.95 -3.35
N ASN A 370 14.67 -4.18 -2.84
CA ASN A 370 15.25 -5.34 -3.51
C ASN A 370 14.48 -5.70 -4.79
N PHE A 371 13.14 -5.60 -4.78
CA PHE A 371 12.32 -5.81 -5.98
C PHE A 371 12.69 -4.85 -7.12
N LEU A 372 12.75 -3.54 -6.85
CA LEU A 372 13.03 -2.53 -7.87
C LEU A 372 14.49 -2.56 -8.35
N TYR A 373 15.46 -2.92 -7.49
CA TYR A 373 16.84 -3.18 -7.95
C TYR A 373 16.94 -4.45 -8.81
N ASN A 374 16.24 -5.54 -8.46
CA ASN A 374 16.20 -6.75 -9.29
C ASN A 374 15.54 -6.52 -10.66
N LEU A 375 14.68 -5.50 -10.80
CA LEU A 375 14.13 -5.05 -12.09
C LEU A 375 15.00 -3.99 -12.82
N GLY A 376 16.09 -3.50 -12.21
CA GLY A 376 17.04 -2.57 -12.83
C GLY A 376 16.67 -1.08 -12.73
N ILE A 377 16.12 -0.63 -11.58
CA ILE A 377 15.78 0.77 -11.32
C ILE A 377 16.96 1.74 -11.53
N ASP A 378 18.17 1.35 -11.17
CA ASP A 378 19.41 2.10 -11.33
C ASP A 378 19.80 2.29 -12.80
N ILE A 379 19.70 1.23 -13.61
CA ILE A 379 19.92 1.25 -15.06
C ILE A 379 18.89 2.18 -15.71
N ARG A 380 17.62 2.07 -15.28
CA ARG A 380 16.53 2.85 -15.87
C ARG A 380 16.61 4.34 -15.49
N ALA A 381 16.95 4.64 -14.25
CA ALA A 381 17.20 5.99 -13.75
C ALA A 381 18.37 6.65 -14.49
N SER A 382 19.51 5.97 -14.57
CA SER A 382 20.69 6.43 -15.33
C SER A 382 20.35 6.70 -16.79
N THR A 383 19.53 5.85 -17.40
CA THR A 383 19.05 6.02 -18.79
C THR A 383 18.09 7.21 -18.94
N LEU A 384 17.25 7.50 -17.95
CA LEU A 384 16.34 8.66 -17.96
C LEU A 384 17.10 9.99 -17.74
N ALA A 385 18.10 9.97 -16.86
CA ALA A 385 18.93 11.12 -16.50
C ALA A 385 19.94 11.54 -17.58
N LYS A 386 20.36 10.62 -18.47
CA LYS A 386 21.52 10.79 -19.38
C LYS A 386 21.53 12.08 -20.23
N ASN A 387 20.36 12.60 -20.62
CA ASN A 387 20.20 13.79 -21.46
C ASN A 387 19.33 14.87 -20.79
N LYS A 388 19.42 15.00 -19.46
CA LYS A 388 18.58 15.89 -18.62
C LYS A 388 19.41 16.99 -17.95
N THR A 389 18.80 18.11 -17.53
CA THR A 389 19.55 19.15 -16.79
C THR A 389 20.00 18.66 -15.40
N PRO A 390 21.01 19.26 -14.75
CA PRO A 390 21.44 18.84 -13.41
C PRO A 390 20.30 18.83 -12.37
N GLU A 391 19.34 19.73 -12.51
CA GLU A 391 18.14 19.84 -11.68
C GLU A 391 17.21 18.65 -11.93
N GLU A 392 16.87 18.37 -13.20
CA GLU A 392 16.05 17.21 -13.58
C GLU A 392 16.72 15.88 -13.18
N GLN A 393 18.04 15.76 -13.34
CA GLN A 393 18.81 14.60 -12.88
C GLN A 393 18.70 14.42 -11.37
N LYS A 394 18.83 15.52 -10.60
CA LYS A 394 18.67 15.50 -9.14
C LYS A 394 17.24 15.12 -8.74
N GLU A 395 16.21 15.60 -9.43
CA GLU A 395 14.83 15.19 -9.18
C GLU A 395 14.62 13.69 -9.41
N ILE A 396 15.12 13.15 -10.54
CA ILE A 396 15.05 11.71 -10.85
C ILE A 396 15.72 10.88 -9.74
N LEU A 397 16.95 11.25 -9.33
CA LEU A 397 17.68 10.52 -8.28
C LEU A 397 16.99 10.65 -6.92
N THR A 398 16.46 11.82 -6.57
CA THR A 398 15.70 12.03 -5.32
C THR A 398 14.42 11.20 -5.28
N ALA A 399 13.74 11.05 -6.43
CA ALA A 399 12.53 10.24 -6.56
C ALA A 399 12.84 8.73 -6.48
N VAL A 400 13.95 8.28 -7.05
CA VAL A 400 14.43 6.89 -6.90
C VAL A 400 14.80 6.60 -5.45
N GLU A 401 15.53 7.48 -4.78
CA GLU A 401 15.89 7.30 -3.36
C GLU A 401 14.64 7.16 -2.49
N LYS A 402 13.58 7.95 -2.71
CA LYS A 402 12.30 7.77 -2.00
C LYS A 402 11.67 6.39 -2.16
N LEU A 403 11.83 5.75 -3.31
CA LEU A 403 11.32 4.40 -3.57
C LEU A 403 12.19 3.31 -2.93
N VAL A 404 13.51 3.48 -2.88
CA VAL A 404 14.45 2.40 -2.48
C VAL A 404 15.07 2.58 -1.09
N SER A 405 14.99 3.75 -0.47
CA SER A 405 15.65 4.02 0.82
C SER A 405 14.92 3.39 2.01
N PRO A 406 15.63 2.75 2.96
CA PRO A 406 15.03 2.23 4.20
C PRO A 406 14.33 3.27 5.08
N GLU A 407 14.74 4.55 5.00
CA GLU A 407 14.08 5.66 5.72
C GLU A 407 12.74 6.07 5.09
N HIS A 408 12.44 5.57 3.89
CA HIS A 408 11.24 5.88 3.12
C HIS A 408 10.45 4.60 2.83
N MET A 409 10.17 4.27 1.57
CA MET A 409 9.37 3.09 1.22
C MET A 409 10.18 1.78 1.20
N GLY A 410 11.50 1.86 1.03
CA GLY A 410 12.35 0.76 0.54
C GLY A 410 12.23 -0.56 1.30
N GLU A 411 12.16 -0.52 2.64
CA GLU A 411 12.03 -1.71 3.49
C GLU A 411 10.67 -1.82 4.21
N ARG A 412 9.80 -0.80 4.09
CA ARG A 412 8.44 -0.80 4.71
C ARG A 412 7.38 -1.37 3.78
N PHE A 413 7.62 -1.24 2.48
CA PHE A 413 6.77 -1.72 1.41
C PHE A 413 7.31 -3.06 0.92
N LEU A 414 6.45 -4.06 0.85
CA LEU A 414 6.79 -5.44 0.50
C LEU A 414 6.04 -5.86 -0.76
N TYR A 415 6.66 -6.76 -1.53
CA TYR A 415 6.07 -7.43 -2.67
C TYR A 415 5.95 -8.93 -2.43
N LEU A 416 4.74 -9.45 -2.64
CA LEU A 416 4.44 -10.87 -2.76
C LEU A 416 3.94 -11.12 -4.18
N CYS A 417 4.46 -12.17 -4.83
CA CYS A 417 3.93 -12.64 -6.10
C CYS A 417 3.29 -14.01 -5.92
N VAL A 418 2.15 -14.23 -6.58
CA VAL A 418 1.56 -15.57 -6.75
C VAL A 418 1.41 -15.87 -8.23
N GLN A 419 1.81 -17.06 -8.66
CA GLN A 419 1.67 -17.51 -10.04
C GLN A 419 1.05 -18.90 -10.15
N ASN A 420 0.55 -19.27 -11.32
CA ASN A 420 0.10 -20.64 -11.57
C ASN A 420 1.29 -21.61 -11.51
N SER A 421 1.17 -22.71 -10.75
CA SER A 421 2.27 -23.67 -10.50
C SER A 421 2.78 -24.37 -11.76
N ASN A 422 2.13 -24.21 -12.92
CA ASN A 422 2.63 -24.70 -14.21
C ASN A 422 3.79 -23.86 -14.76
N ASN A 423 3.87 -22.56 -14.44
CA ASN A 423 5.07 -21.78 -14.76
C ASN A 423 6.24 -22.29 -13.90
N LYS A 424 7.38 -22.57 -14.54
CA LYS A 424 8.60 -23.06 -13.87
C LYS A 424 9.70 -22.00 -13.78
N ASN A 425 9.47 -20.82 -14.37
CA ASN A 425 10.31 -19.66 -14.18
C ASN A 425 9.95 -18.99 -12.84
N ALA A 426 10.95 -18.48 -12.11
CA ALA A 426 10.66 -17.58 -11.00
C ALA A 426 10.16 -16.24 -11.55
N PRO A 427 9.17 -15.58 -10.91
CA PRO A 427 8.69 -14.29 -11.37
C PRO A 427 9.79 -13.22 -11.38
N ALA A 428 9.71 -12.26 -12.31
CA ALA A 428 10.72 -11.20 -12.38
C ALA A 428 10.81 -10.43 -11.05
N GLY A 429 12.03 -10.19 -10.56
CA GLY A 429 12.28 -9.55 -9.27
C GLY A 429 12.42 -10.51 -8.07
N PHE A 430 12.04 -11.79 -8.22
CA PHE A 430 12.07 -12.81 -7.16
C PHE A 430 13.12 -13.90 -7.46
N SER A 431 13.71 -14.48 -6.41
CA SER A 431 14.83 -15.44 -6.53
C SER A 431 14.48 -16.88 -6.15
N SER A 432 13.42 -17.11 -5.38
CA SER A 432 12.97 -18.44 -4.93
C SER A 432 11.50 -18.39 -4.50
N PRO A 433 10.77 -19.52 -4.58
CA PRO A 433 9.41 -19.62 -4.06
C PRO A 433 9.39 -19.69 -2.53
N TYR A 434 8.19 -19.46 -1.99
CA TYR A 434 7.77 -19.85 -0.64
C TYR A 434 7.37 -21.34 -0.64
#